data_AF-A0A7G9SF40-F1
#
_entry.id   AF-A0A7G9SF40-F1
#
_cell.length_a   1.000
_cell.length_b   1.000
_cell.length_c   1.000
_cell.angle_alpha   90.00
_cell.angle_beta   90.00
_cell.angle_gamma   90.00
#
_symmetry.space_group_name_H-M   'P 1'
#
loop_
_entity.id
_entity.type
_entity.pdbx_description
1 polymer ?
#
loop_
_entity_poly.entity_id
_entity_poly.type
_entity_poly.pdbx_seq_one_letter_code
_entity_poly.pdbx_strand_id
1 'polypeptide(L)' 'MQDNDRVYCAQRAAEEQVLAAAARDPGVAEAHRKMQRAYLERASVGARPMMASETVG' A
#
# COMPACT_ATOMS: atom_id res chain seq x y z
N MET A 1 -14.00 -10.89 -5.00
CA MET A 1 -13.72 -9.44 -4.91
C MET A 1 -12.31 -9.10 -4.39
N GLN A 2 -11.42 -10.06 -4.03
CA GLN A 2 -10.09 -9.74 -3.48
C GLN A 2 -9.02 -9.35 -4.52
N ASP A 3 -9.12 -9.84 -5.76
CA ASP A 3 -8.12 -9.53 -6.80
C ASP A 3 -8.18 -8.07 -7.25
N ASN A 4 -9.39 -7.51 -7.34
CA ASN A 4 -9.62 -6.11 -7.68
C ASN A 4 -9.04 -5.15 -6.62
N ASP A 5 -9.05 -5.51 -5.33
CA ASP A 5 -8.49 -4.67 -4.27
C ASP A 5 -6.95 -4.59 -4.36
N ARG A 6 -6.28 -5.67 -4.77
CA ARG A 6 -4.82 -5.69 -4.96
C ARG A 6 -4.40 -4.83 -6.14
N VAL A 7 -5.06 -5.01 -7.29
CA VAL A 7 -4.77 -4.22 -8.50
C VAL A 7 -5.05 -2.75 -8.23
N TYR A 8 -6.18 -2.43 -7.58
CA TYR A 8 -6.49 -1.07 -7.15
C TYR A 8 -5.42 -0.50 -6.22
N CYS A 9 -5.01 -1.23 -5.18
CA CYS A 9 -3.97 -0.77 -4.26
C CYS A 9 -2.62 -0.59 -4.95
N ALA A 10 -2.22 -1.51 -5.85
CA ALA A 10 -0.97 -1.38 -6.61
C ALA A 10 -0.99 -0.14 -7.52
N GLN A 11 -2.12 0.13 -8.18
CA GLN A 11 -2.30 1.31 -9.02
C GLN A 11 -2.25 2.60 -8.20
N ARG A 12 -2.98 2.65 -7.07
CA ARG A 12 -2.94 3.80 -6.16
C ARG A 12 -1.54 4.04 -5.61
N ALA A 13 -0.79 3.00 -5.27
CA ALA A 13 0.60 3.14 -4.84
C ALA A 13 1.49 3.79 -5.93
N ALA A 14 1.33 3.38 -7.19
CA ALA A 14 2.08 3.99 -8.29
C ALA A 14 1.72 5.47 -8.49
N GLU A 15 0.44 5.82 -8.38
CA GLU A 15 -0.02 7.22 -8.44
C GLU A 15 0.57 8.07 -7.30
N GLU A 16 0.53 7.57 -6.06
CA GLU A 16 1.09 8.25 -4.89
C GLU A 16 2.61 8.46 -5.02
N GLN A 17 3.32 7.52 -5.65
CA GLN A 17 4.75 7.70 -5.94
C GLN A 17 5.01 8.85 -6.91
N VAL A 18 4.19 8.98 -7.96
CA VAL A 18 4.29 10.08 -8.92
C VAL A 18 3.97 11.41 -8.24
N LEU A 19 2.92 11.45 -7.41
CA LEU A 19 2.57 12.64 -6.62
C LEU A 19 3.68 13.05 -5.65
N ALA A 20 4.31 12.08 -4.96
CA ALA A 20 5.45 12.33 -4.10
C ALA A 20 6.66 12.91 -4.85
N ALA A 21 6.89 12.45 -6.08
CA ALA A 21 7.98 12.94 -6.91
C ALA A 21 7.70 14.34 -7.50
N ALA A 22 6.43 14.66 -7.76
CA ALA A 22 6.00 15.95 -8.27
C ALA A 22 5.80 17.01 -7.17
N ALA A 23 5.63 16.60 -5.92
CA ALA A 23 5.43 17.49 -4.78
C ALA A 23 6.66 18.37 -4.53
N ARG A 24 6.44 19.69 -4.52
CA ARG A 24 7.47 20.70 -4.20
C ARG A 24 7.67 20.87 -2.70
N ASP A 25 6.62 20.62 -1.93
CA ASP A 25 6.67 20.67 -0.48
C ASP A 25 7.15 19.31 0.07
N PRO A 26 8.21 19.28 0.89
CA PRO A 26 8.76 18.04 1.42
C PRO A 26 7.79 17.32 2.37
N GLY A 27 6.92 18.04 3.08
CA GLY A 27 5.90 17.45 3.94
C GLY A 27 4.80 16.74 3.14
N VAL A 28 4.37 17.35 2.04
CA VAL A 28 3.42 16.73 1.08
C VAL A 28 4.05 15.51 0.40
N ALA A 29 5.31 15.60 -0.03
CA ALA A 29 6.04 14.47 -0.60
C ALA A 29 6.13 13.29 0.39
N GLU A 30 6.38 13.57 1.67
CA GLU A 30 6.44 12.54 2.71
C GLU A 30 5.06 11.93 2.99
N ALA A 31 3.99 12.72 2.99
CA ALA A 31 2.62 12.23 3.13
C ALA A 31 2.26 11.24 2.01
N HIS A 32 2.55 11.59 0.76
CA HIS A 32 2.34 10.70 -0.38
C HIS A 32 3.18 9.42 -0.28
N ARG A 33 4.45 9.50 0.18
CA ARG A 33 5.27 8.29 0.42
C ARG A 33 4.69 7.38 1.50
N LYS A 34 4.09 7.95 2.55
CA LYS A 34 3.41 7.16 3.60
C LYS A 34 2.16 6.47 3.04
N MET A 35 1.36 7.18 2.23
CA MET A 35 0.19 6.59 1.57
C MET A 35 0.58 5.50 0.57
N GLN A 36 1.60 5.73 -0.26
CA GLN A 36 2.17 4.75 -1.18
C GLN A 36 2.51 3.45 -0.45
N ARG A 37 3.22 3.53 0.69
CA ARG A 37 3.61 2.35 1.47
C ARG A 37 2.39 1.59 1.98
N ALA A 38 1.41 2.28 2.54
CA ALA A 38 0.17 1.65 3.01
C ALA A 38 -0.57 0.91 1.88
N TYR A 39 -0.63 1.48 0.68
CA TYR A 39 -1.23 0.81 -0.48
C TYR A 39 -0.39 -0.39 -0.96
N LEU A 40 0.95 -0.29 -0.95
CA LEU A 40 1.82 -1.43 -1.29
C LEU A 40 1.69 -2.57 -0.29
N GLU A 41 1.60 -2.25 1.00
CA GLU A 41 1.37 -3.25 2.06
C GLU A 41 0.05 -3.97 1.81
N ARG A 42 -1.04 -3.24 1.52
CA ARG A 42 -2.35 -3.84 1.19
C ARG A 42 -2.32 -4.68 -0.09
N ALA A 43 -1.64 -4.20 -1.14
CA ALA A 43 -1.45 -4.95 -2.38
C ALA A 43 -0.64 -6.24 -2.16
N SER A 44 0.35 -6.19 -1.26
CA SER A 44 1.23 -7.33 -0.93
C SER A 44 0.59 -8.33 0.02
N VAL A 45 -0.22 -7.87 0.98
CA VAL A 45 -0.88 -8.71 2.01
C VAL A 45 -1.89 -9.69 1.39
N GLY A 46 -2.34 -9.46 0.16
CA GLY A 46 -3.06 -10.49 -0.60
C GLY A 46 -2.31 -11.85 -0.71
N ALA A 47 -0.98 -11.87 -0.64
CA ALA A 47 -0.20 -13.11 -0.65
C ALA A 47 0.05 -13.72 0.75
N ARG A 48 -0.28 -13.02 1.84
CA ARG A 48 -0.36 -13.64 3.17
C ARG A 48 -1.81 -14.07 3.39
N PRO A 49 -2.16 -15.38 3.29
CA PRO A 49 -3.18 -15.83 4.21
C PRO A 49 -2.66 -15.40 5.58
N MET A 50 -3.44 -14.55 6.24
CA MET A 50 -3.41 -14.45 7.69
C MET A 50 -3.76 -15.86 8.15
N MET A 51 -2.77 -16.76 8.16
CA MET A 51 -2.83 -18.00 8.91
C MET A 51 -3.01 -17.49 10.33
N ALA A 52 -4.27 -17.54 10.71
CA ALA A 52 -4.75 -17.73 12.04
C ALA A 52 -3.61 -17.80 13.05
N SER A 53 -3.57 -16.81 13.93
CA SER A 53 -2.95 -16.95 15.24
C SER A 53 -3.69 -18.06 16.02
N GLU A 54 -3.59 -19.30 15.55
CA GLU A 54 -4.11 -20.48 16.18
C GLU A 54 -2.95 -21.47 16.38
N THR A 55 -2.80 -21.89 17.64
CA THR A 55 -1.96 -23.01 18.16
C THR A 55 -0.54 -22.58 18.58
N VAL A 56 -0.04 -22.73 19.82
CA VAL A 56 -0.47 -23.43 21.04
C VAL A 56 0.31 -22.88 22.25
N GLY A 57 -0.28 -22.94 23.44
CA GLY A 57 0.37 -22.71 24.73
C GLY A 57 -0.60 -22.98 25.87
#